data_AF-A0A7S9Z8H8-F1
#
_entry.id   AF-A0A7S9Z8H8-F1
#
_cell.length_a   1.000
_cell.length_b   1.000
_cell.length_c   1.000
_cell.angle_alpha   90.00
_cell.angle_beta   90.00
_cell.angle_gamma   90.00
#
_symmetry.space_group_name_H-M   'P 1'
#
loop_
_entity.id
_entity.type
_entity.pdbx_description
1 polymer ?
#
loop_
_entity_poly.entity_id
_entity_poly.type
_entity_poly.pdbx_seq_one_letter_code
_entity_poly.pdbx_strand_id
1 'polypeptide(L)'
;MSDKLQLALEYAINELQGFYDRGNTFAKLNQHYRSQMLGVSDNDFDWRSLLEKASSEFSAFDSLKRYCAHQIRMEKPLPDLLKYWIADVLEGIEPTLKEQKGGTETGKAQNAFLPRLVQKIVDKYNLPATRGSGSDPTSACDIVQKAIIKVPEAREIRSRTYETIRKDYARAKKNGAFE
;
A
#
# COMPACT_ATOMS: atom_id res chain seq x y z
N MET A 1 16.85 -15.68 22.54
CA MET A 1 15.64 -15.73 21.67
C MET A 1 15.34 -17.21 21.49
N SER A 2 14.10 -17.69 21.65
CA SER A 2 13.81 -19.12 21.43
C SER A 2 14.01 -19.48 19.95
N ASP A 3 14.39 -20.72 19.66
CA ASP A 3 14.64 -21.20 18.28
C ASP A 3 13.47 -20.88 17.34
N LYS A 4 12.25 -21.01 17.86
CA LYS A 4 11.00 -20.68 17.18
C LYS A 4 10.90 -19.20 16.78
N LEU A 5 11.28 -18.28 17.67
CA LEU A 5 11.26 -16.83 17.39
C LEU A 5 12.35 -16.46 16.38
N GLN A 6 13.49 -17.14 16.42
CA GLN A 6 14.57 -16.97 15.45
C GLN A 6 14.13 -17.44 14.05
N LEU A 7 13.52 -18.62 13.94
CA LEU A 7 12.96 -19.12 12.67
C LEU A 7 11.86 -18.21 12.10
N ALA A 8 10.99 -17.67 12.95
CA ALA A 8 9.97 -16.71 12.53
C ALA A 8 10.60 -15.41 11.98
N LEU A 9 11.68 -14.95 12.61
CA LEU A 9 12.42 -13.77 12.16
C LEU A 9 13.11 -14.00 10.81
N GLU A 10 13.78 -15.13 10.63
CA GLU A 10 14.40 -15.50 9.35
C GLU A 10 13.37 -15.60 8.23
N TYR A 11 12.22 -16.21 8.52
CA TYR A 11 11.11 -16.27 7.57
C TYR A 11 10.61 -14.87 7.18
N ALA A 12 10.41 -13.98 8.14
CA ALA A 12 9.96 -12.62 7.89
C ALA A 12 10.98 -11.81 7.06
N ILE A 13 12.28 -12.00 7.32
CA ILE A 13 13.37 -11.38 6.55
C ILE A 13 13.33 -11.89 5.11
N ASN A 14 13.22 -13.21 4.90
CA ASN A 14 13.21 -13.80 3.57
C ASN A 14 11.98 -13.38 2.74
N GLU A 15 10.80 -13.27 3.35
CA GLU A 15 9.60 -12.77 2.67
C GLU A 15 9.75 -11.29 2.28
N LEU A 16 10.31 -10.46 3.16
CA LEU A 16 10.57 -9.04 2.88
C LEU A 16 11.63 -8.88 1.80
N GLN A 17 12.78 -9.56 1.93
CA GLN A 17 13.85 -9.50 0.94
C GLN A 17 13.36 -9.99 -0.41
N GLY A 18 12.70 -11.15 -0.46
CA GLY A 18 12.14 -11.68 -1.70
C GLY A 18 11.10 -10.76 -2.34
N PHE A 19 10.33 -9.99 -1.56
CA PHE A 19 9.45 -8.95 -2.11
C PHE A 19 10.25 -7.89 -2.89
N TYR A 20 11.35 -7.40 -2.32
CA TYR A 20 12.23 -6.41 -2.95
C TYR A 20 13.04 -6.99 -4.12
N ASP A 21 13.58 -8.20 -3.99
CA ASP A 21 14.38 -8.86 -5.03
C ASP A 21 13.57 -9.07 -6.33
N ARG A 22 12.24 -9.18 -6.23
CA ARG A 22 11.33 -9.23 -7.39
C ARG A 22 11.06 -7.85 -8.01
N GLY A 23 11.79 -6.81 -7.62
CA GLY A 23 11.65 -5.44 -8.13
C GLY A 23 10.44 -4.66 -7.58
N ASN A 24 9.78 -5.19 -6.55
CA ASN A 24 8.70 -4.47 -5.88
C ASN A 24 9.25 -3.41 -4.93
N THR A 25 8.43 -2.40 -4.66
CA THR A 25 8.66 -1.43 -3.59
C THR A 25 7.35 -1.20 -2.86
N PHE A 26 7.44 -0.90 -1.56
CA PHE A 26 6.32 -0.47 -0.75
C PHE A 26 5.67 0.80 -1.33
N ALA A 27 6.47 1.69 -1.93
CA ALA A 27 5.94 2.83 -2.67
C ALA A 27 5.05 2.40 -3.85
N LYS A 28 5.54 1.51 -4.73
CA LYS A 28 4.75 0.97 -5.85
C LYS A 28 3.48 0.28 -5.34
N LEU A 29 3.60 -0.52 -4.28
CA LEU A 29 2.47 -1.22 -3.69
C LEU A 29 1.40 -0.24 -3.17
N ASN A 30 1.79 0.80 -2.43
CA ASN A 30 0.86 1.84 -1.98
C ASN A 30 0.16 2.53 -3.15
N GLN A 31 0.88 2.77 -4.26
CA GLN A 31 0.26 3.34 -5.46
C GLN A 31 -0.79 2.40 -6.08
N HIS A 32 -0.51 1.09 -6.14
CA HIS A 32 -1.48 0.10 -6.61
C HIS A 32 -2.75 0.05 -5.75
N TYR A 33 -2.60 0.02 -4.43
CA TYR A 33 -3.76 0.04 -3.51
C TYR A 33 -4.57 1.32 -3.68
N ARG A 34 -3.93 2.49 -3.80
CA ARG A 34 -4.64 3.75 -4.04
C ARG A 34 -5.42 3.74 -5.36
N SER A 35 -4.88 3.15 -6.42
CA SER A 35 -5.64 2.96 -7.67
C SER A 35 -6.87 2.07 -7.47
N GLN A 36 -6.75 0.97 -6.73
CA GLN A 36 -7.91 0.09 -6.43
C GLN A 36 -8.99 0.82 -5.62
N MET A 37 -8.59 1.62 -4.62
CA MET A 37 -9.53 2.37 -3.79
C MET A 37 -10.37 3.37 -4.56
N LEU A 38 -9.79 3.92 -5.64
CA LEU A 38 -10.45 4.90 -6.49
C LEU A 38 -11.31 4.24 -7.58
N GLY A 39 -11.40 2.90 -7.60
CA GLY A 39 -12.20 2.18 -8.60
C GLY A 39 -11.72 2.39 -10.04
N VAL A 40 -10.44 2.74 -10.25
CA VAL A 40 -9.97 3.12 -11.61
C VAL A 40 -9.95 1.95 -12.60
N SER A 41 -10.14 0.73 -12.09
CA SER A 41 -10.31 -0.49 -12.88
C SER A 41 -11.76 -0.82 -13.19
N ASP A 42 -12.71 -0.13 -12.57
CA ASP A 42 -14.13 -0.45 -12.62
C ASP A 42 -14.71 0.03 -13.96
N ASN A 43 -15.64 -0.76 -14.51
CA ASN A 43 -16.19 -0.49 -15.85
C ASN A 43 -17.06 0.77 -15.89
N ASP A 44 -17.58 1.20 -14.74
CA ASP A 44 -18.44 2.37 -14.54
C ASP A 44 -17.67 3.60 -14.03
N PHE A 45 -16.34 3.58 -14.08
CA PHE A 45 -15.51 4.72 -13.69
C PHE A 45 -15.83 5.96 -14.56
N ASP A 46 -16.47 6.96 -13.95
CA ASP A 46 -16.91 8.20 -14.62
C ASP A 46 -15.76 9.19 -14.83
N TRP A 47 -14.90 8.86 -15.80
CA TRP A 47 -13.77 9.72 -16.17
C TRP A 47 -14.21 11.08 -16.72
N ARG A 48 -15.43 11.22 -17.27
CA ARG A 48 -15.92 12.47 -17.87
C ARG A 48 -16.15 13.52 -16.80
N SER A 49 -16.91 13.17 -15.76
CA SER A 49 -17.14 14.08 -14.62
C SER A 49 -15.85 14.44 -13.88
N LEU A 50 -14.87 13.53 -13.85
CA LEU A 50 -13.56 13.81 -13.26
C LEU A 50 -12.72 14.75 -14.13
N LEU A 51 -12.79 14.65 -15.45
CA LEU A 51 -12.08 15.54 -16.37
C LEU A 51 -12.52 17.00 -16.22
N GLU A 52 -13.83 17.25 -16.07
CA GLU A 52 -14.37 18.60 -15.87
C GLU A 52 -13.86 19.27 -14.58
N LYS A 53 -13.51 18.46 -13.57
CA LYS A 53 -13.06 18.92 -12.25
C LYS A 53 -11.55 18.84 -12.06
N ALA A 54 -10.83 18.17 -12.96
CA ALA A 54 -9.41 17.86 -12.78
C ALA A 54 -8.50 19.10 -12.71
N SER A 55 -8.94 20.25 -13.23
CA SER A 55 -8.19 21.50 -13.19
C SER A 55 -8.32 22.27 -11.86
N SER A 56 -9.31 21.93 -11.02
CA SER A 56 -9.60 22.65 -9.78
C SER A 56 -9.67 21.75 -8.53
N GLU A 57 -9.92 20.45 -8.71
CA GLU A 57 -10.05 19.47 -7.63
C GLU A 57 -8.94 18.41 -7.67
N PHE A 58 -8.11 18.38 -6.61
CA PHE A 58 -6.99 17.42 -6.51
C PHE A 58 -7.44 15.96 -6.56
N SER A 59 -8.57 15.63 -5.92
CA SER A 59 -9.14 14.27 -5.93
C SER A 59 -9.52 13.83 -7.35
N ALA A 60 -10.13 14.72 -8.13
CA ALA A 60 -10.48 14.47 -9.52
C ALA A 60 -9.23 14.30 -10.39
N PHE A 61 -8.26 15.21 -10.24
CA PHE A 61 -6.97 15.14 -10.90
C PHE A 61 -6.23 13.82 -10.63
N ASP A 62 -6.05 13.43 -9.36
CA ASP A 62 -5.33 12.21 -9.00
C ASP A 62 -6.06 10.95 -9.48
N SER A 63 -7.39 10.91 -9.39
CA SER A 63 -8.20 9.79 -9.86
C SER A 63 -8.08 9.62 -11.38
N LEU A 64 -8.20 10.71 -12.13
CA LEU A 64 -8.12 10.68 -13.58
C LEU A 64 -6.72 10.32 -14.08
N LYS A 65 -5.67 10.89 -13.46
CA LYS A 65 -4.27 10.54 -13.74
C LYS A 65 -4.02 9.05 -13.52
N ARG A 66 -4.55 8.47 -12.44
CA ARG A 66 -4.43 7.03 -12.14
C ARG A 66 -5.21 6.16 -13.11
N TYR A 67 -6.38 6.61 -13.53
CA TYR A 67 -7.16 5.94 -14.56
C TYR A 67 -6.37 5.88 -15.88
N CYS A 68 -5.84 7.00 -16.37
CA CYS A 68 -4.97 7.01 -17.55
C CYS A 68 -3.80 6.04 -17.40
N ALA A 69 -3.11 6.06 -16.25
CA ALA A 69 -2.00 5.14 -15.98
C ALA A 69 -2.44 3.66 -15.94
N HIS A 70 -3.65 3.34 -15.46
CA HIS A 70 -4.20 1.99 -15.49
C HIS A 70 -4.47 1.53 -16.92
N GLN A 71 -5.17 2.35 -17.72
CA GLN A 71 -5.49 2.03 -19.11
C GLN A 71 -4.21 1.79 -19.93
N ILE A 72 -3.18 2.63 -19.78
CA ILE A 72 -1.88 2.47 -20.46
C ILE A 72 -1.23 1.14 -20.08
N ARG A 73 -1.16 0.79 -18.78
CA ARG A 73 -0.54 -0.48 -18.33
C ARG A 73 -1.26 -1.71 -18.83
N MET A 74 -2.57 -1.62 -19.02
CA MET A 74 -3.42 -2.71 -19.51
C MET A 74 -3.53 -2.72 -21.04
N GLU A 75 -2.81 -1.84 -21.74
CA GLU A 75 -2.88 -1.68 -23.20
C GLU A 75 -4.31 -1.44 -23.72
N LYS A 76 -5.15 -0.83 -22.87
CA LYS A 76 -6.53 -0.48 -23.21
C LYS A 76 -6.57 0.86 -23.94
N PRO A 77 -7.52 1.07 -24.87
CA PRO A 77 -7.64 2.34 -25.57
C PRO A 77 -8.01 3.47 -24.60
N LEU A 78 -7.23 4.55 -24.61
CA LEU A 78 -7.61 5.81 -23.96
C LEU A 78 -8.48 6.62 -24.92
N PRO A 79 -9.60 7.22 -24.46
CA PRO A 79 -10.30 8.26 -25.18
C PRO A 79 -9.35 9.41 -25.57
N ASP A 80 -9.53 10.01 -26.75
CA ASP A 80 -8.60 11.02 -27.26
C ASP A 80 -8.48 12.24 -26.33
N LEU A 81 -9.59 12.69 -25.73
CA LEU A 81 -9.58 13.76 -24.72
C LEU A 81 -8.62 13.44 -23.57
N LEU A 82 -8.57 12.19 -23.11
CA LEU A 82 -7.68 11.78 -22.03
C LEU A 82 -6.22 11.62 -22.49
N LYS A 83 -5.98 11.28 -23.76
CA LYS A 83 -4.63 11.25 -24.34
C LYS A 83 -4.01 12.65 -24.36
N TYR A 84 -4.74 13.64 -24.86
CA TYR A 84 -4.28 15.03 -24.87
C TYR A 84 -4.10 15.56 -23.45
N TRP A 85 -5.12 15.37 -22.60
CA TRP A 85 -5.04 15.82 -21.22
C TRP A 85 -3.84 15.23 -20.45
N ILE A 86 -3.59 13.91 -20.55
CA ILE A 86 -2.44 13.33 -19.85
C ILE A 86 -1.10 13.77 -20.44
N ALA A 87 -1.04 14.04 -21.75
CA ALA A 87 0.16 14.60 -22.38
C ALA A 87 0.45 16.02 -21.85
N ASP A 88 -0.56 16.88 -21.80
CA ASP A 88 -0.45 18.24 -21.27
C ASP A 88 -0.02 18.24 -19.80
N VAL A 89 -0.53 17.29 -18.99
CA VAL A 89 -0.09 17.10 -17.60
C VAL A 89 1.38 16.67 -17.52
N LEU A 90 1.85 15.81 -18.42
CA LEU A 90 3.23 15.34 -18.45
C LEU A 90 4.22 16.42 -18.93
N GLU A 91 3.78 17.27 -19.86
CA GLU A 91 4.53 18.45 -20.32
C GLU A 91 4.50 19.62 -19.32
N GLY A 92 3.58 19.58 -18.35
CA GLY A 92 3.39 20.63 -17.36
C GLY A 92 2.62 21.84 -17.87
N ILE A 93 1.89 21.69 -18.98
CA ILE A 93 0.96 22.68 -19.53
C ILE A 93 -0.28 22.76 -18.61
N GLU A 94 -0.85 21.61 -18.26
CA GLU A 94 -1.93 21.52 -17.28
C GLU A 94 -1.36 21.59 -15.84
N PRO A 95 -1.94 22.40 -14.94
CA PRO A 95 -1.41 22.56 -13.59
C PRO A 95 -1.49 21.24 -12.83
N THR A 96 -0.34 20.80 -12.31
CA THR A 96 -0.33 19.72 -11.32
C THR A 96 -0.91 20.24 -10.01
N LEU A 97 -2.14 19.85 -9.69
CA LEU A 97 -2.74 20.17 -8.41
C LEU A 97 -1.96 19.50 -7.27
N LYS A 98 -1.58 20.29 -6.26
CA LYS A 98 -0.88 19.77 -5.08
C LYS A 98 -1.87 19.14 -4.12
N GLU A 99 -1.48 18.01 -3.54
CA GLU A 99 -2.24 17.37 -2.46
C GLU A 99 -2.39 18.37 -1.28
N GLN A 100 -3.62 18.53 -0.78
CA GLN A 100 -3.86 19.35 0.40
C GLN A 100 -3.16 18.76 1.63
N LYS A 101 -2.71 19.63 2.56
CA LYS A 101 -2.08 19.20 3.81
C LYS A 101 -3.07 18.36 4.62
N GLY A 102 -2.77 17.08 4.83
CA GLY A 102 -3.64 16.12 5.52
C GLY A 102 -3.63 14.74 4.87
N GLY A 103 -3.21 14.66 3.59
CA GLY A 103 -3.27 13.43 2.81
C GLY A 103 -4.70 13.14 2.34
N THR A 104 -4.82 12.41 1.25
CA THR A 104 -6.12 11.96 0.74
C THR A 104 -6.73 10.90 1.65
N GLU A 105 -8.06 10.88 1.74
CA GLU A 105 -8.78 9.86 2.49
C GLU A 105 -8.40 8.47 2.00
N THR A 106 -7.84 7.67 2.92
CA THR A 106 -7.64 6.25 2.67
C THR A 106 -8.93 5.53 3.05
N GLY A 107 -9.82 5.33 2.07
CA GLY A 107 -10.90 4.34 2.14
C GLY A 107 -10.46 2.93 2.60
N LYS A 108 -11.39 1.96 2.60
CA LYS A 108 -11.22 0.66 3.27
C LYS A 108 -10.05 -0.20 2.76
N ALA A 109 -9.66 -0.06 1.49
CA ALA A 109 -8.52 -0.78 0.94
C ALA A 109 -7.23 -0.15 1.48
N GLN A 110 -6.48 -0.91 2.25
CA GLN A 110 -5.19 -0.49 2.79
C GLN A 110 -4.13 -1.49 2.38
N ASN A 111 -2.89 -1.03 2.29
CA ASN A 111 -1.78 -1.92 1.99
C ASN A 111 -1.70 -3.02 3.06
N ALA A 112 -2.19 -4.21 2.69
CA ALA A 112 -2.29 -5.36 3.59
C ALA A 112 -1.02 -6.21 3.61
N PHE A 113 0.08 -5.78 2.99
CA PHE A 113 1.30 -6.58 2.91
C PHE A 113 1.89 -6.90 4.29
N LEU A 114 2.14 -5.87 5.12
CA LEU A 114 2.65 -6.09 6.47
C LEU A 114 1.64 -6.83 7.36
N PRO A 115 0.34 -6.46 7.37
CA PRO A 115 -0.68 -7.26 8.07
C PRO A 115 -0.70 -8.74 7.66
N ARG A 116 -0.58 -9.05 6.36
CA ARG A 116 -0.53 -10.43 5.86
C ARG A 116 0.74 -11.15 6.28
N LEU A 117 1.87 -10.46 6.32
CA LEU A 117 3.12 -11.05 6.84
C LEU A 117 2.99 -11.38 8.33
N VAL A 118 2.36 -10.51 9.14
CA VAL A 118 2.03 -10.81 10.54
C VAL A 118 1.15 -12.05 10.63
N GLN A 119 0.06 -12.11 9.85
CA GLN A 119 -0.86 -13.26 9.86
C GLN A 119 -0.15 -14.57 9.48
N LYS A 120 0.67 -14.56 8.42
CA LYS A 120 1.49 -15.72 8.03
C LYS A 120 2.39 -16.22 9.18
N ILE A 121 2.98 -15.32 9.95
CA ILE A 121 3.83 -15.67 11.10
C ILE A 121 2.98 -16.27 12.22
N VAL A 122 1.81 -15.68 12.50
CA VAL A 122 0.84 -16.21 13.48
C VAL A 122 0.48 -17.64 13.14
N ASP A 123 0.08 -17.90 11.90
CA ASP A 123 -0.41 -19.21 11.47
C ASP A 123 0.71 -20.25 11.43
N LYS A 124 1.85 -19.90 10.82
CA LYS A 124 2.96 -20.83 10.60
C LYS A 124 3.72 -21.18 11.88
N TYR A 125 3.88 -20.19 12.76
CA TYR A 125 4.64 -20.36 13.98
C TYR A 125 3.76 -20.36 15.21
N ASN A 126 2.43 -20.32 15.16
CA ASN A 126 1.57 -20.30 16.34
C ASN A 126 2.07 -19.28 17.40
N LEU A 127 2.32 -18.04 16.94
CA LEU A 127 2.76 -16.92 17.77
C LEU A 127 1.58 -15.98 17.99
N PRO A 128 1.48 -15.31 19.16
CA PRO A 128 0.48 -14.27 19.34
C PRO A 128 0.74 -13.15 18.33
N ALA A 129 -0.33 -12.61 17.72
CA ALA A 129 -0.21 -11.53 16.75
C ALA A 129 0.40 -10.27 17.37
N THR A 130 0.00 -9.96 18.60
CA THR A 130 0.42 -8.78 19.38
C THR A 130 0.88 -9.20 20.76
N ARG A 131 1.81 -8.46 21.36
CA ARG A 131 2.23 -8.71 22.75
C ARG A 131 1.17 -8.16 23.73
N GLY A 132 0.97 -8.83 24.86
CA GLY A 132 0.16 -8.32 25.97
C GLY A 132 0.81 -7.09 26.62
N SER A 133 0.02 -6.23 27.28
CA SER A 133 0.56 -5.06 27.98
C SER A 133 1.64 -5.47 28.99
N GLY A 134 2.87 -4.97 28.81
CA GLY A 134 4.01 -5.26 29.70
C GLY A 134 4.72 -6.60 29.44
N SER A 135 4.41 -7.31 28.35
CA SER A 135 5.06 -8.59 28.02
C SER A 135 6.30 -8.43 27.11
N ASP A 136 7.16 -9.45 27.14
CA ASP A 136 8.36 -9.52 26.31
C ASP A 136 8.05 -9.42 24.80
N PRO A 137 8.92 -8.81 23.97
CA PRO A 137 8.70 -8.55 22.55
C PRO A 137 8.84 -9.83 21.69
N THR A 138 7.85 -10.71 21.86
CA THR A 138 7.80 -12.08 21.35
C THR A 138 6.60 -12.32 20.42
N SER A 139 5.90 -11.26 20.01
CA SER A 139 4.75 -11.36 19.12
C SER A 139 5.13 -11.30 17.64
N ALA A 140 4.22 -11.73 16.76
CA ALA A 140 4.41 -11.64 15.32
C ALA A 140 4.64 -10.18 14.83
N CYS A 141 3.97 -9.20 15.43
CA CYS A 141 4.23 -7.78 15.15
C CYS A 141 5.67 -7.36 15.52
N ASP A 142 6.21 -7.84 16.66
CA ASP A 142 7.60 -7.58 17.04
C ASP A 142 8.59 -8.23 16.06
N ILE A 143 8.26 -9.43 15.57
CA ILE A 143 9.08 -10.13 14.57
C ILE A 143 9.13 -9.35 13.24
N VAL A 144 7.97 -8.90 12.74
CA VAL A 144 7.92 -8.09 11.51
C VAL A 144 8.67 -6.77 11.69
N GLN A 145 8.52 -6.10 12.83
CA GLN A 145 9.27 -4.90 13.15
C GLN A 145 10.79 -5.14 13.06
N LYS A 146 11.29 -6.22 13.70
CA LYS A 146 12.71 -6.59 13.66
C LYS A 146 13.18 -6.92 12.23
N ALA A 147 12.34 -7.59 11.45
CA ALA A 147 12.65 -7.93 10.06
C ALA A 147 12.78 -6.67 9.19
N ILE A 148 11.87 -5.70 9.32
CA ILE A 148 11.94 -4.40 8.62
C ILE A 148 13.23 -3.65 8.95
N ILE A 149 13.71 -3.73 10.20
CA ILE A 149 14.97 -3.08 10.61
C ILE A 149 16.18 -3.77 9.96
N LYS A 150 16.11 -5.10 9.77
CA LYS A 150 17.20 -5.91 9.21
C LYS A 150 17.30 -5.89 7.69
N VAL A 151 16.21 -5.61 6.97
CA VAL A 151 16.18 -5.53 5.50
C VAL A 151 16.45 -4.08 5.06
N PRO A 152 17.58 -3.76 4.41
CA PRO A 152 17.95 -2.39 4.05
C PRO A 152 16.94 -1.67 3.15
N GLU A 153 16.36 -2.37 2.18
CA GLU A 153 15.39 -1.86 1.21
C GLU A 153 14.07 -1.49 1.90
N ALA A 154 13.74 -2.18 2.99
CA ALA A 154 12.56 -1.90 3.81
C ALA A 154 12.64 -0.54 4.54
N ARG A 155 13.73 0.21 4.39
CA ARG A 155 13.83 1.59 4.87
C ARG A 155 12.79 2.52 4.24
N GLU A 156 12.22 2.24 3.09
CA GLU A 156 11.14 3.11 2.59
C GLU A 156 9.83 2.99 3.41
N ILE A 157 9.65 1.91 4.16
CA ILE A 157 8.49 1.71 5.02
C ILE A 157 8.57 2.74 6.15
N ARG A 158 7.60 3.65 6.22
CA ARG A 158 7.51 4.66 7.30
C ARG A 158 6.93 4.09 8.59
N SER A 159 6.07 3.08 8.48
CA SER A 159 5.42 2.36 9.58
C SER A 159 6.33 1.30 10.23
N ARG A 160 7.53 1.68 10.69
CA ARG A 160 8.52 0.71 11.24
C ARG A 160 8.38 0.41 12.74
N THR A 161 7.41 1.02 13.41
CA THR A 161 7.23 0.82 14.85
C THR A 161 6.24 -0.31 15.10
N TYR A 162 6.43 -1.01 16.22
CA TYR A 162 5.49 -2.02 16.69
C TYR A 162 4.05 -1.48 16.72
N GLU A 163 3.83 -0.28 17.25
CA GLU A 163 2.49 0.30 17.38
C GLU A 163 1.81 0.57 16.04
N THR A 164 2.56 1.01 15.02
CA THR A 164 1.96 1.23 13.71
C THR A 164 1.62 -0.10 13.04
N ILE A 165 2.52 -1.10 13.09
CA ILE A 165 2.27 -2.45 12.55
C ILE A 165 1.06 -3.09 13.25
N ARG A 166 0.97 -2.94 14.58
CA ARG A 166 -0.16 -3.43 15.38
C ARG A 166 -1.49 -2.79 14.95
N LYS A 167 -1.52 -1.47 14.78
CA LYS A 167 -2.72 -0.74 14.33
C LYS A 167 -3.15 -1.16 12.93
N ASP A 168 -2.19 -1.27 12.00
CA ASP A 168 -2.44 -1.69 10.63
C ASP A 168 -2.98 -3.12 10.58
N TYR A 169 -2.40 -4.03 11.37
CA TYR A 169 -2.89 -5.41 11.52
C TYR A 169 -4.31 -5.47 12.10
N ALA A 170 -4.59 -4.75 13.18
CA ALA A 170 -5.92 -4.73 13.80
C ALA A 170 -6.99 -4.18 12.84
N ARG A 171 -6.64 -3.15 12.05
CA ARG A 171 -7.53 -2.58 11.05
C ARG A 171 -7.77 -3.53 9.88
N ALA A 172 -6.72 -4.17 9.37
CA ALA A 172 -6.83 -5.18 8.32
C ALA A 172 -7.72 -6.36 8.76
N LYS A 173 -7.53 -6.84 9.99
CA LYS A 173 -8.38 -7.88 10.58
C LYS A 173 -9.85 -7.45 10.66
N LYS A 174 -10.13 -6.24 11.16
CA LYS A 174 -11.50 -5.69 11.24
C LYS A 174 -12.17 -5.59 9.86
N ASN A 175 -11.37 -5.38 8.81
CA ASN A 175 -11.86 -5.25 7.44
C ASN A 175 -11.94 -6.59 6.69
N GLY A 176 -11.72 -7.73 7.35
CA GLY A 176 -11.81 -9.06 6.73
C GLY A 176 -10.65 -9.38 5.77
N ALA A 177 -9.48 -8.76 5.93
CA ALA A 177 -8.37 -8.92 4.97
C ALA A 177 -7.70 -10.31 4.96
N PHE A 178 -8.11 -11.20 5.86
CA PHE A 178 -7.54 -12.54 6.10
C PHE A 178 -8.57 -13.67 5.96
N GLU A 179 -9.83 -13.33 5.67
CA GLU A 179 -10.92 -14.27 5.36
C GLU A 179 -10.99 -14.47 3.84
#